data_AF-A0A6N2VG92-F1
#
_entry.id   AF-A0A6N2VG92-F1
#
_cell.length_a   1.000
_cell.length_b   1.000
_cell.length_c   1.000
_cell.angle_alpha   90.00
_cell.angle_beta   90.00
_cell.angle_gamma   90.00
#
_symmetry.space_group_name_H-M   'P 1'
#
loop_
_entity.id
_entity.type
_entity.pdbx_description
1 polymer ?
#
loop_
_entity_poly.entity_id
_entity_poly.type
_entity_poly.pdbx_seq_one_letter_code
_entity_poly.pdbx_strand_id
1 'polypeptide(L)'
;MATTRIMPLHVGKGRTESRAISDIIDYVANPQKTDNGKLITGYACDSRTADAEFLLAKRQYIAATGRVRDADDVIAYHVRQFCRPVRLPRKKQTG
;
A
#
# COMPACT_ATOMS: atom_id res chain seq x y z
N MET A 1 -11.73 -3.18 -18.47
CA MET A 1 -10.56 -3.97 -18.06
C MET A 1 -9.68 -3.12 -17.16
N ALA A 2 -9.37 -3.61 -15.97
CA ALA A 2 -8.44 -2.95 -15.05
C ALA A 2 -7.02 -3.48 -15.32
N THR A 3 -6.03 -2.60 -15.35
CA THR A 3 -4.62 -3.00 -15.43
C THR A 3 -4.02 -2.92 -14.02
N THR A 4 -3.45 -4.02 -13.55
CA THR A 4 -2.82 -4.10 -12.22
C THR A 4 -1.31 -4.14 -12.36
N ARG A 5 -0.62 -3.33 -11.57
CA ARG A 5 0.84 -3.36 -11.42
C ARG A 5 1.18 -3.66 -9.97
N ILE A 6 1.98 -4.71 -9.75
CA ILE A 6 2.54 -5.07 -8.45
C ILE A 6 3.98 -4.56 -8.43
N MET A 7 4.34 -3.77 -7.43
CA MET A 7 5.70 -3.22 -7.28
C MET A 7 6.28 -3.67 -5.95
N PRO A 8 7.41 -4.39 -5.95
CA PRO A 8 8.07 -4.78 -4.71
C PRO A 8 8.68 -3.55 -4.04
N LEU A 9 8.59 -3.53 -2.71
CA LEU A 9 9.30 -2.58 -1.86
C LEU A 9 10.49 -3.28 -1.22
N HIS A 10 11.66 -2.65 -1.35
CA HIS A 10 12.90 -3.06 -0.69
C HIS A 10 13.38 -1.95 0.24
N VAL A 11 14.19 -2.32 1.23
CA VAL A 11 14.88 -1.35 2.08
C VAL A 11 15.96 -0.67 1.24
N GLY A 12 15.73 0.59 0.85
CA GLY A 12 16.74 1.36 0.13
C GLY A 12 18.00 1.57 0.97
N LYS A 13 19.15 1.77 0.32
CA LYS A 13 20.43 2.05 1.01
C LYS A 13 20.27 3.15 2.06
N GLY A 14 20.71 2.88 3.30
CA GLY A 14 20.72 3.85 4.40
C GLY A 14 19.36 4.16 5.03
N ARG A 15 18.30 3.44 4.68
CA ARG A 15 16.97 3.59 5.30
C ARG A 15 16.66 2.40 6.21
N THR A 16 15.86 2.64 7.24
CA THR A 16 15.26 1.56 8.04
C THR A 16 14.03 1.02 7.32
N GLU A 17 13.65 -0.23 7.59
CA GLU A 17 12.42 -0.84 7.09
C GLU A 17 11.19 0.01 7.41
N SER A 18 11.08 0.45 8.67
CA SER A 18 10.02 1.33 9.15
C SER A 18 9.90 2.59 8.29
N ARG A 19 11.03 3.25 8.03
CA ARG A 19 11.03 4.50 7.25
C ARG A 19 10.65 4.26 5.80
N ALA A 20 11.13 3.18 5.19
CA ALA A 20 10.78 2.84 3.81
C ALA A 20 9.27 2.58 3.66
N ILE A 21 8.64 1.92 4.64
CA ILE A 21 7.20 1.65 4.63
C ILE A 21 6.41 2.94 4.89
N SER A 22 6.80 3.72 5.91
CA SER A 22 6.18 5.01 6.24
C SER A 22 6.23 5.98 5.05
N ASP A 23 7.36 6.10 4.36
CA ASP A 23 7.49 6.97 3.17
C ASP A 23 6.45 6.61 2.08
N ILE A 24 6.15 5.32 1.91
CA ILE A 24 5.18 4.86 0.92
C ILE A 24 3.75 5.04 1.40
N ILE A 25 3.47 4.78 2.68
CA ILE A 25 2.18 5.06 3.29
C ILE A 25 1.85 6.55 3.15
N ASP A 26 2.79 7.44 3.49
CA ASP A 26 2.62 8.89 3.35
C ASP A 26 2.34 9.30 1.90
N TYR A 27 3.04 8.69 0.94
CA TYR A 27 2.81 8.94 -0.48
C TYR A 27 1.40 8.53 -0.93
N VAL A 28 0.92 7.35 -0.52
CA VAL A 28 -0.42 6.87 -0.91
C VAL A 28 -1.53 7.57 -0.13
N ALA A 29 -1.26 8.01 1.10
CA ALA A 29 -2.19 8.69 1.97
C ALA A 29 -2.34 10.19 1.68
N ASN A 30 -1.72 10.69 0.59
CA ASN A 30 -1.73 12.11 0.23
C ASN A 30 -3.15 12.72 0.33
N PRO A 31 -3.37 13.70 1.23
CA PRO A 31 -4.70 14.24 1.53
C PRO A 31 -5.40 14.85 0.31
N GLN A 32 -4.63 15.39 -0.65
CA GLN A 32 -5.18 15.95 -1.90
C GLN A 32 -5.79 14.89 -2.82
N LYS A 33 -5.38 13.63 -2.67
CA LYS A 33 -5.82 12.50 -3.51
C LYS A 33 -6.80 11.57 -2.80
N THR A 34 -6.86 11.65 -1.47
CA THR A 34 -7.61 10.70 -0.63
C THR A 34 -8.80 11.33 0.09
N ASP A 35 -9.20 12.54 -0.29
CA ASP A 35 -10.25 13.32 0.42
C ASP A 35 -9.91 13.45 1.91
N ASN A 36 -8.73 14.01 2.20
CA ASN A 36 -8.17 14.12 3.55
C ASN A 36 -8.16 12.79 4.33
N GLY A 37 -7.83 11.69 3.64
CA GLY A 37 -7.74 10.36 4.23
C GLY A 37 -9.07 9.60 4.34
N LYS A 38 -10.20 10.19 3.94
CA LYS A 38 -11.52 9.52 3.99
C LYS A 38 -11.62 8.32 3.05
N LEU A 39 -10.87 8.32 1.96
CA LEU A 39 -10.83 7.22 0.99
C LEU A 39 -9.81 6.12 1.35
N ILE A 40 -9.21 6.18 2.54
CA ILE A 40 -8.24 5.18 3.01
C ILE A 40 -8.99 4.15 3.86
N THR A 41 -8.79 2.88 3.53
CA THR A 41 -9.35 1.75 4.28
C THR A 41 -8.26 0.72 4.54
N GLY A 42 -8.15 0.25 5.78
CA GLY A 42 -7.27 -0.87 6.15
C GLY A 42 -8.00 -2.21 6.02
N TYR A 43 -7.25 -3.26 5.72
CA TYR A 43 -7.73 -4.64 5.78
C TYR A 43 -6.74 -5.46 6.60
N ALA A 44 -7.23 -6.11 7.66
CA ALA A 44 -6.43 -6.83 8.66
C ALA A 44 -5.38 -5.95 9.40
N CYS A 45 -5.41 -4.64 9.20
CA CYS A 45 -4.58 -3.65 9.88
C CYS A 45 -5.34 -2.33 10.05
N ASP A 46 -4.93 -1.51 11.02
CA ASP A 46 -5.33 -0.10 11.05
C ASP A 46 -4.41 0.72 10.14
N SER A 47 -5.00 1.54 9.27
CA SER A 47 -4.27 2.41 8.34
C SER A 47 -3.30 3.38 9.01
N ARG A 48 -3.52 3.75 10.28
CA ARG A 48 -2.71 4.70 11.05
C ARG A 48 -1.46 4.08 11.66
N THR A 49 -1.50 2.76 11.91
CA THR A 49 -0.41 1.99 12.53
C THR A 49 0.16 0.93 11.59
N ALA A 50 -0.19 1.00 10.31
CA ALA A 50 0.17 0.00 9.32
C ALA A 50 1.70 -0.20 9.25
N ASP A 51 2.50 0.87 9.32
CA ASP A 51 3.97 0.78 9.32
C ASP A 51 4.52 -0.09 10.47
N ALA A 52 4.01 0.09 11.69
CA ALA A 52 4.40 -0.71 12.84
C ALA A 52 3.89 -2.16 12.74
N GLU A 53 2.68 -2.35 12.22
CA GLU A 53 2.09 -3.67 12.02
C GLU A 53 2.83 -4.49 10.97
N PHE A 54 3.32 -3.87 9.89
CA PHE A 54 4.20 -4.55 8.93
C PHE A 54 5.48 -5.06 9.58
N LEU A 55 6.11 -4.27 10.45
CA LEU A 55 7.31 -4.69 11.18
C LEU A 55 7.00 -5.80 12.18
N LEU A 56 5.87 -5.72 12.87
CA LEU A 56 5.41 -6.75 13.79
C LEU A 56 5.18 -8.07 13.04
N ALA A 57 4.49 -8.03 11.91
CA ALA A 57 4.24 -9.19 11.06
C ALA A 57 5.54 -9.82 10.57
N LYS A 58 6.53 -9.00 10.16
CA LYS A 58 7.86 -9.49 9.78
C LYS A 58 8.57 -10.19 10.94
N ARG A 59 8.56 -9.60 12.13
CA ARG A 59 9.15 -10.22 13.34
C ARG A 59 8.48 -11.54 13.70
N GLN A 60 7.16 -11.60 13.61
CA GLN A 60 6.40 -12.84 13.83
C GLN A 60 6.76 -13.92 12.80
N TYR A 61 6.91 -13.54 11.53
CA TYR A 61 7.36 -14.45 10.48
C TYR A 61 8.75 -15.02 10.75
N ILE A 62 9.70 -14.17 11.16
CA ILE A 62 11.06 -14.60 11.53
C ILE A 62 11.02 -15.53 12.74
N ALA A 63 10.25 -15.18 13.78
CA ALA A 63 10.12 -16.02 14.97
C ALA A 63 9.50 -17.39 14.66
N ALA A 64 8.52 -17.44 13.75
CA ALA A 64 7.83 -18.68 13.37
C ALA A 64 8.66 -19.57 12.42
N THR A 65 9.46 -18.98 11.52
CA THR A 65 10.11 -19.73 10.43
C THR A 65 11.63 -19.76 10.51
N GLY A 66 12.26 -18.88 11.29
CA GLY A 66 13.71 -18.68 11.33
C GLY A 66 14.32 -18.12 10.05
N ARG A 67 13.50 -17.75 9.04
CA ARG A 67 13.98 -17.28 7.75
C ARG A 67 14.23 -15.77 7.77
N VAL A 68 15.46 -15.38 7.50
CA VAL A 68 15.87 -13.98 7.30
C VAL A 68 16.41 -13.84 5.88
N ARG A 69 16.07 -12.74 5.22
CA ARG A 69 16.59 -12.36 3.91
C ARG A 69 17.41 -11.09 4.03
N ASP A 70 18.57 -11.06 3.38
CA ASP A 70 19.53 -9.96 3.45
C ASP A 70 19.18 -8.82 2.46
N ALA A 71 19.93 -8.67 1.36
CA ALA A 71 19.92 -7.46 0.54
C ALA A 71 18.71 -7.31 -0.40
N ASP A 72 18.13 -8.43 -0.85
CA ASP A 72 17.01 -8.46 -1.81
C ASP A 72 15.66 -8.74 -1.14
N ASP A 73 15.55 -8.46 0.17
CA ASP A 73 14.31 -8.73 0.89
C ASP A 73 13.17 -7.80 0.44
N VAL A 74 12.02 -8.38 0.13
CA VAL A 74 10.81 -7.64 -0.23
C VAL A 74 9.99 -7.47 1.03
N ILE A 75 9.94 -6.24 1.54
CA ILE A 75 9.27 -5.94 2.82
C ILE A 75 7.77 -5.69 2.66
N ALA A 76 7.33 -5.25 1.48
CA ALA A 76 5.94 -5.04 1.15
C ALA A 76 5.74 -5.03 -0.38
N TYR A 77 4.49 -5.14 -0.81
CA TYR A 77 4.12 -4.90 -2.21
C TYR A 77 3.16 -3.73 -2.31
N HIS A 78 3.47 -2.78 -3.20
CA HIS A 78 2.54 -1.72 -3.55
C HIS A 78 1.78 -2.12 -4.83
N VAL A 79 0.48 -2.38 -4.67
CA VAL A 79 -0.40 -2.74 -5.78
C VAL A 79 -1.11 -1.48 -6.30
N ARG A 80 -0.97 -1.20 -7.59
CA ARG A 80 -1.69 -0.13 -8.28
C ARG A 80 -2.63 -0.73 -9.30
N GLN A 81 -3.89 -0.34 -9.25
CA GLN A 81 -4.88 -0.70 -10.25
C GLN A 81 -5.32 0.54 -10.99
N PHE A 82 -5.36 0.45 -12.31
CA PHE A 82 -5.87 1.50 -13.18
C PHE A 82 -7.12 0.99 -13.90
N CYS A 83 -8.22 1.72 -13.74
CA CYS A 83 -9.46 1.50 -14.48
C CYS A 83 -9.67 2.65 -15.45
N ARG A 84 -9.84 2.35 -16.74
CA ARG A 84 -10.28 3.37 -17.70
C ARG A 84 -11.69 3.83 -17.33
N PRO A 85 -11.98 5.15 -17.32
CA PRO A 85 -13.33 5.63 -17.11
C PRO A 85 -14.23 5.14 -18.24
N VAL A 86 -15.29 4.40 -17.89
CA VAL A 86 -16.34 4.03 -18.83
C VAL A 86 -17.36 5.16 -18.91
N ARG A 87 -17.76 5.55 -20.12
CA ARG A 87 -18.77 6.58 -20.33
C ARG A 87 -20.12 6.07 -19.83
N LEU A 88 -20.64 6.64 -18.76
CA LEU A 88 -22.02 6.39 -18.34
C LEU A 88 -22.98 6.99 -19.38
N PRO A 89 -23.99 6.24 -19.86
CA PRO A 89 -25.00 6.80 -20.74
C PRO A 89 -25.74 7.93 -20.02
N ARG A 90 -25.88 9.09 -20.68
CA ARG A 90 -26.69 10.19 -20.15
C ARG A 90 -28.13 9.68 -20.00
N LYS A 91 -28.67 9.66 -18.78
CA LYS A 91 -30.12 9.56 -18.60
C LYS A 91 -30.72 10.76 -19.34
N LYS A 92 -31.53 10.50 -20.38
CA LYS A 92 -32.39 11.54 -20.94
C LYS A 92 -33.28 12.02 -19.79
N GLN A 93 -33.16 13.29 -19.42
CA GLN A 93 -34.19 13.94 -18.63
C GLN A 93 -35.40 14.04 -19.56
N THR A 94 -36.36 13.14 -19.38
CA THR A 94 -37.69 13.28 -19.98
C THR A 94 -38.41 14.30 -19.11
N GLY A 95 -38.54 15.52 -19.61
CA GLY A 95 -39.49 16.53 -19.11
C GLY A 95 -40.83 16.36 -19.79
#